data_AF-A0A1Q8A817-F1
#
_entry.id   AF-A0A1Q8A817-F1
#
_cell.length_a   1.000
_cell.length_b   1.000
_cell.length_c   1.000
_cell.angle_alpha   90.00
_cell.angle_beta   90.00
_cell.angle_gamma   90.00
#
_symmetry.space_group_name_H-M   'P 1'
#
loop_
_entity.id
_entity.type
_entity.pdbx_description
1 polymer ?
#
loop_
_entity_poly.entity_id
_entity_poly.type
_entity_poly.pdbx_seq_one_letter_code
_entity_poly.pdbx_strand_id
1 'polypeptide(L)'
;MLVKHYDDVTPDGAAHFPVVFEKTMKMWFNEPHIRREQLAKISAPTLVMVADRDAVTPEHTLELFRSIKGAKLGVIPGTTHFLLSEKPAATSRMILEFLLEDAT
;
A
#
# COMPACT_ATOMS: atom_id res chain seq x y z
N MET A 1 2.06 -14.67 18.50
CA MET A 1 1.92 -15.10 17.09
C MET A 1 3.00 -14.51 16.20
N LEU A 2 3.18 -13.17 16.18
CA LEU A 2 4.19 -12.51 15.34
C LEU A 2 5.64 -12.92 15.64
N VAL A 3 6.07 -12.93 16.91
CA VAL A 3 7.43 -13.35 17.29
C VAL A 3 7.72 -14.79 16.85
N LYS A 4 6.76 -15.70 17.05
CA LYS A 4 6.90 -17.09 16.64
C LYS A 4 7.04 -17.20 15.11
N HIS A 5 6.16 -16.55 14.36
CA HIS A 5 6.23 -16.59 12.90
C HIS A 5 7.53 -16.00 12.38
N TYR A 6 8.02 -14.92 12.99
CA TYR A 6 9.32 -14.34 12.68
C TYR A 6 10.46 -15.34 12.90
N ASP A 7 10.50 -15.99 14.06
CA ASP A 7 11.50 -17.02 14.41
C ASP A 7 11.49 -18.20 13.44
N ASP A 8 10.30 -18.64 13.00
CA ASP A 8 10.15 -19.77 12.07
C ASP A 8 10.77 -19.50 10.67
N VAL A 9 10.99 -18.25 10.28
CA VAL A 9 11.40 -17.87 8.91
C VAL A 9 12.70 -17.04 8.83
N THR A 10 13.34 -16.76 9.96
CA THR A 10 14.53 -15.90 10.05
C THR A 10 15.77 -16.68 10.52
N PRO A 11 16.98 -16.38 10.02
CA PRO A 11 18.20 -16.93 10.59
C PRO A 11 18.61 -16.27 11.92
N ASP A 12 18.00 -15.13 12.30
CA ASP A 12 18.45 -14.30 13.43
C ASP A 12 17.84 -14.68 14.79
N GLY A 13 16.89 -15.61 14.80
CA GLY A 13 16.16 -16.06 15.98
C GLY A 13 15.15 -15.05 16.57
N ALA A 14 14.28 -15.54 17.46
CA ALA A 14 13.18 -14.77 18.05
C ALA A 14 13.62 -13.48 18.78
N ALA A 15 14.81 -13.49 19.39
CA ALA A 15 15.35 -12.35 20.14
C ALA A 15 15.64 -11.12 19.25
N HIS A 16 15.76 -11.30 17.94
CA HIS A 16 15.97 -10.20 17.00
C HIS A 16 14.68 -9.45 16.63
N PHE A 17 13.50 -10.02 16.88
CA PHE A 17 12.22 -9.41 16.51
C PHE A 17 12.03 -7.96 17.00
N PRO A 18 12.39 -7.59 18.26
CA PRO A 18 12.25 -6.21 18.72
C PRO A 18 13.03 -5.20 17.88
N VAL A 19 14.20 -5.57 17.36
CA VAL A 19 15.02 -4.71 16.50
C VAL A 19 14.33 -4.46 15.16
N VAL A 20 13.77 -5.51 14.55
CA VAL A 20 13.01 -5.38 13.31
C VAL A 20 11.75 -4.56 13.52
N PHE A 21 11.02 -4.82 14.61
CA PHE A 21 9.82 -4.06 14.94
C PHE A 21 10.12 -2.58 15.11
N GLU A 22 11.14 -2.21 15.88
CA GLU A 22 11.54 -0.81 16.07
C GLU A 22 11.89 -0.13 14.75
N LYS A 23 12.69 -0.78 13.90
CA LYS A 23 13.05 -0.26 12.57
C LYS A 23 11.83 -0.08 11.68
N THR A 24 10.92 -1.04 11.67
CA THR A 24 9.67 -0.97 10.89
C THR A 24 8.79 0.18 11.35
N MET A 25 8.59 0.35 12.67
CA MET A 25 7.79 1.46 13.20
C MET A 25 8.43 2.81 12.87
N LYS A 26 9.76 2.93 13.00
CA LYS A 26 10.48 4.15 12.62
C LYS A 26 10.28 4.47 11.14
N MET A 27 10.41 3.47 10.27
CA MET A 27 10.21 3.65 8.83
C MET A 27 8.77 4.06 8.50
N TRP A 28 7.76 3.38 9.04
CA TRP A 28 6.35 3.71 8.76
C TRP A 28 5.94 5.13 9.15
N PHE A 29 6.51 5.67 10.24
CA PHE A 29 6.13 7.01 10.70
C PHE A 29 6.96 8.14 10.11
N ASN A 30 8.16 7.87 9.61
CA ASN A 30 9.08 8.91 9.18
C ASN A 30 9.42 8.85 7.68
N GLU A 31 9.21 7.72 7.03
CA GLU A 31 9.65 7.48 5.66
C GLU A 31 8.49 7.01 4.77
N PRO A 32 8.58 7.19 3.44
CA PRO A 32 9.65 7.88 2.71
C PRO A 32 9.45 9.41 2.63
N HIS A 33 10.54 10.17 2.50
CA HIS A 33 10.49 11.62 2.27
C HIS A 33 10.34 11.97 0.79
N ILE A 34 9.21 11.59 0.18
CA ILE A 34 8.93 11.86 -1.23
C ILE A 34 8.28 13.24 -1.37
N ARG A 35 8.88 14.12 -2.15
CA ARG A 35 8.25 15.41 -2.47
C ARG A 35 7.20 15.23 -3.56
N ARG A 36 6.11 16.02 -3.50
CA ARG A 36 5.01 15.97 -4.47
C ARG A 36 5.48 16.18 -5.91
N GLU A 37 6.49 17.03 -6.12
CA GLU A 37 7.04 17.30 -7.46
C GLU A 37 7.78 16.08 -8.05
N GLN A 38 8.19 15.12 -7.21
CA GLN A 38 8.76 13.86 -7.69
C GLN A 38 7.66 12.93 -8.19
N LEU A 39 6.50 12.89 -7.52
CA LEU A 39 5.34 12.11 -7.93
C LEU A 39 4.76 12.61 -9.26
N ALA A 40 4.77 13.94 -9.48
CA ALA A 40 4.30 14.55 -10.72
C ALA A 40 5.12 14.14 -11.97
N LYS A 41 6.31 13.54 -11.79
CA LYS A 41 7.14 13.02 -12.89
C LYS A 41 6.68 11.65 -13.39
N ILE A 42 5.79 10.97 -12.67
CA ILE A 42 5.24 9.68 -13.09
C ILE A 42 4.38 9.92 -14.34
N SER A 43 4.79 9.31 -15.46
CA SER A 43 4.11 9.39 -16.75
C SER A 43 3.33 8.12 -17.11
N ALA A 44 3.54 7.03 -16.37
CA ALA A 44 2.80 5.79 -16.58
C ALA A 44 1.36 5.94 -16.07
N PRO A 45 0.37 5.31 -16.73
CA PRO A 45 -0.97 5.14 -16.15
C PRO A 45 -0.84 4.60 -14.73
N THR A 46 -1.60 5.17 -13.79
CA THR A 46 -1.47 4.83 -12.36
C THR A 46 -2.84 4.67 -11.74
N LEU A 47 -3.04 3.56 -11.03
CA LEU A 47 -4.16 3.34 -10.12
C LEU A 47 -3.66 3.42 -8.67
N VAL A 48 -4.25 4.31 -7.89
CA VAL A 48 -4.12 4.34 -6.43
C VAL A 48 -5.32 3.58 -5.86
N MET A 49 -5.10 2.37 -5.33
CA MET A 49 -6.15 1.54 -4.73
C MET A 49 -5.94 1.43 -3.23
N VAL A 50 -6.98 1.69 -2.43
CA VAL A 50 -6.91 1.72 -0.96
C VAL A 50 -8.14 1.07 -0.32
N ALA A 51 -8.01 0.66 0.93
CA ALA A 51 -9.14 0.24 1.78
C ALA A 51 -9.84 1.44 2.44
N ASP A 52 -11.14 1.30 2.77
CA ASP A 52 -11.86 2.33 3.54
C ASP A 52 -11.56 2.33 5.04
N ARG A 53 -10.96 1.25 5.56
CA ARG A 53 -10.49 1.11 6.95
C ARG A 53 -9.00 0.75 6.99
N ASP A 54 -8.23 1.33 6.08
CA ASP A 54 -6.79 1.14 6.01
C ASP A 54 -6.08 1.77 7.23
N ALA A 55 -4.89 1.26 7.54
CA ALA A 55 -3.99 1.92 8.48
C ALA A 55 -3.39 3.22 7.89
N VAL A 56 -3.33 3.30 6.55
CA VAL A 56 -2.97 4.53 5.83
C VAL A 56 -4.15 5.51 5.87
N THR A 57 -3.88 6.77 6.20
CA THR A 57 -4.96 7.77 6.28
C THR A 57 -5.53 8.13 4.90
N PRO A 58 -6.82 8.49 4.82
CA PRO A 58 -7.41 8.98 3.58
C PRO A 58 -6.66 10.19 3.01
N GLU A 59 -6.18 11.10 3.86
CA GLU A 59 -5.46 12.32 3.45
C GLU A 59 -4.16 11.98 2.73
N HIS A 60 -3.40 11.00 3.24
CA HIS A 60 -2.16 10.57 2.61
C HIS A 60 -2.44 9.93 1.24
N THR A 61 -3.49 9.11 1.14
CA THR A 61 -3.90 8.51 -0.13
C THR A 61 -4.33 9.56 -1.15
N LEU A 62 -5.12 10.55 -0.72
CA LEU A 62 -5.58 11.64 -1.58
C LEU A 62 -4.42 12.53 -2.04
N GLU A 63 -3.42 12.76 -1.19
CA GLU A 63 -2.20 13.47 -1.56
C GLU A 63 -1.43 12.73 -2.65
N LEU A 64 -1.23 11.42 -2.50
CA LEU A 64 -0.58 10.58 -3.51
C LEU A 64 -1.33 10.64 -4.85
N PHE A 65 -2.64 10.38 -4.82
CA PHE A 65 -3.52 10.41 -5.99
C PHE A 65 -3.45 11.75 -6.73
N ARG A 66 -3.56 12.87 -6.01
CA ARG A 66 -3.54 14.22 -6.61
C ARG A 66 -2.16 14.61 -7.14
N SER A 67 -1.09 14.04 -6.59
CA SER A 67 0.27 14.36 -7.00
C SER A 67 0.69 13.65 -8.29
N ILE A 68 -0.01 12.59 -8.70
CA ILE A 68 0.29 11.83 -9.92
C ILE A 68 -0.69 12.26 -11.03
N LYS A 69 -0.15 12.81 -12.12
CA LYS A 69 -0.97 13.34 -13.22
C LYS A 69 -1.76 12.21 -13.89
N GLY A 70 -3.08 12.34 -13.92
CA GLY A 70 -3.97 11.38 -14.59
C GLY A 70 -4.14 10.06 -13.84
N ALA A 71 -3.72 9.98 -12.57
CA ALA A 71 -4.00 8.82 -11.75
C ALA A 71 -5.51 8.59 -11.58
N LYS A 72 -5.88 7.34 -11.29
CA LYS A 72 -7.22 6.93 -10.87
C LYS A 72 -7.20 6.55 -9.40
N LEU A 73 -8.30 6.80 -8.69
CA LEU A 73 -8.46 6.43 -7.28
C LEU A 73 -9.56 5.38 -7.17
N GLY A 74 -9.24 4.27 -6.52
CA GLY A 74 -10.18 3.20 -6.19
C GLY A 74 -10.21 2.93 -4.70
N VAL A 75 -11.40 2.89 -4.10
CA VAL A 75 -11.57 2.53 -2.69
C VAL A 75 -12.33 1.21 -2.62
N ILE A 76 -11.80 0.24 -1.87
CA ILE A 76 -12.48 -1.04 -1.62
C ILE A 76 -13.24 -0.93 -0.29
N PRO A 77 -14.58 -0.90 -0.31
CA PRO A 77 -15.37 -0.68 0.90
C PRO A 77 -15.39 -1.91 1.79
N GLY A 78 -15.48 -1.70 3.10
CA GLY A 78 -15.49 -2.75 4.12
C GLY A 78 -14.24 -3.61 4.10
N THR A 79 -13.06 -3.02 3.87
CA THR A 79 -11.76 -3.70 3.91
C THR A 79 -10.73 -2.91 4.69
N THR A 80 -9.71 -3.60 5.15
CA THR A 80 -8.54 -3.07 5.85
C THR A 80 -7.34 -3.07 4.91
N HIS A 81 -6.14 -2.84 5.46
CA HIS A 81 -4.87 -2.98 4.74
C HIS A 81 -4.72 -4.33 3.99
N PHE A 82 -5.50 -5.35 4.37
CA PHE A 82 -5.51 -6.67 3.74
C PHE A 82 -6.55 -6.84 2.62
N LEU A 83 -7.01 -5.75 1.99
CA LEU A 83 -8.06 -5.75 0.95
C LEU A 83 -7.92 -6.82 -0.15
N LEU A 84 -6.68 -7.16 -0.55
CA LEU A 84 -6.39 -8.20 -1.55
C LEU A 84 -6.83 -9.59 -1.08
N SER A 85 -6.66 -9.89 0.20
CA SER A 85 -7.07 -11.16 0.80
C SER A 85 -8.54 -11.14 1.25
N GLU A 86 -9.02 -9.99 1.72
CA GLU A 86 -10.40 -9.85 2.21
C GLU A 86 -11.42 -9.84 1.08
N LYS A 87 -11.11 -9.18 -0.05
CA LYS A 87 -11.99 -9.08 -1.23
C LYS A 87 -11.21 -9.27 -2.53
N PRO A 88 -10.68 -10.49 -2.79
CA PRO A 88 -9.86 -10.78 -3.97
C PRO A 88 -10.60 -10.54 -5.28
N ALA A 89 -11.89 -10.87 -5.37
CA ALA A 89 -12.67 -10.67 -6.58
C ALA A 89 -12.87 -9.18 -6.92
N ALA A 90 -13.15 -8.34 -5.91
CA ALA A 90 -13.37 -6.91 -6.11
C ALA A 90 -12.07 -6.18 -6.49
N THR A 91 -10.98 -6.50 -5.79
CA THR A 91 -9.65 -5.95 -6.08
C THR A 91 -9.14 -6.39 -7.45
N SER A 92 -9.26 -7.68 -7.78
CA SER A 92 -8.82 -8.20 -9.09
C SER A 92 -9.60 -7.57 -10.23
N ARG A 93 -10.92 -7.39 -10.07
CA ARG A 93 -11.74 -6.69 -11.07
C ARG A 93 -11.25 -5.27 -11.31
N MET A 94 -11.04 -4.49 -10.25
CA MET A 94 -10.57 -3.10 -10.38
C MET A 94 -9.19 -3.01 -11.04
N ILE A 95 -8.28 -3.92 -10.68
CA ILE A 95 -6.96 -4.01 -11.32
C ILE A 95 -7.10 -4.35 -12.80
N LEU A 96 -7.91 -5.35 -13.16
CA LEU A 96 -8.10 -5.76 -14.55
C LEU A 96 -8.80 -4.67 -15.38
N GLU A 97 -9.81 -4.00 -14.84
CA GLU A 97 -10.46 -2.85 -15.49
C GLU A 97 -9.43 -1.76 -15.82
N PHE A 98 -8.57 -1.40 -14.86
CA PHE A 98 -7.50 -0.44 -15.08
C PHE A 98 -6.47 -0.91 -16.14
N LEU A 99 -6.07 -2.17 -16.10
CA LEU A 99 -5.05 -2.70 -17.03
C LEU A 99 -5.57 -2.85 -18.47
N LEU A 100 -6.89 -3.02 -18.66
CA LEU A 100 -7.49 -3.27 -19.96
C LEU A 100 -8.04 -2.02 -20.65
N GLU A 101 -8.07 -0.86 -19.98
CA GLU A 101 -8.63 0.39 -20.54
C GLU A 101 -7.92 0.89 -21.81
N ASP A 102 -6.62 0.61 -21.98
CA ASP A 102 -5.83 1.00 -23.16
C ASP A 102 -5.67 -0.14 -24.19
N ALA A 103 -6.32 -1.30 -23.98
CA ALA A 103 -6.28 -2.44 -24.90
C ALA A 103 -7.38 -2.38 -26.00
N THR A 104 -8.10 -1.27 -26.09
CA THR A 104 -9.21 -1.02 -27.03
C THR A 104 -9.04 0.27 -27.81
#